data_AF-A0A969G098-F1
#
_entry.id   AF-A0A969G098-F1
#
_cell.length_a   1.000
_cell.length_b   1.000
_cell.length_c   1.000
_cell.angle_alpha   90.00
_cell.angle_beta   90.00
_cell.angle_gamma   90.00
#
_symmetry.space_group_name_H-M   'P 1'
#
loop_
_entity.id
_entity.type
_entity.pdbx_description
1 polymer ?
#
loop_
_entity_poly.entity_id
_entity_poly.type
_entity_poly.pdbx_seq_one_letter_code
_entity_poly.pdbx_strand_id
1 'polypeptide(L)'
;MRVKFQAMEVVRLDVPEAGNDIERYLHRTDRIMGAIADPELTEQISSDVFRLKMQPINFLELYEFQPIVTLKVWCDRQHVVYLQNLDYQIKGLEAFMEGFQLDVNGTLQAVSGASGITELQGQADLTVSLELPPPLWITPKPLLQGTGDRLLGEVLQRIKHQLLKQLLLDYKDWAAATPSDAPE
;
A
#
# COMPACT_ATOMS: atom_id res chain seq x y z
N MET A 1 11.44 -2.24 -25.97
CA MET A 1 10.43 -1.14 -26.00
C MET A 1 10.11 -0.73 -24.58
N ARG A 2 10.19 0.56 -24.22
CA ARG A 2 9.85 1.02 -22.86
C ARG A 2 8.36 1.30 -22.72
N VAL A 3 7.76 0.79 -21.66
CA VAL A 3 6.38 1.06 -21.26
C VAL A 3 6.32 1.59 -19.84
N LYS A 4 5.25 2.32 -19.55
CA LYS A 4 4.93 2.83 -18.22
C LYS A 4 3.48 2.47 -17.91
N PHE A 5 3.27 1.94 -16.72
CA PHE A 5 1.99 1.64 -16.12
C PHE A 5 1.81 2.50 -14.88
N GLN A 6 0.57 2.88 -14.60
CA GLN A 6 0.25 3.71 -13.45
C GLN A 6 -1.16 3.41 -12.92
N ALA A 7 -1.29 3.45 -11.60
CA ALA A 7 -2.57 3.43 -10.92
C ALA A 7 -2.53 4.32 -9.68
N MET A 8 -3.70 4.79 -9.29
CA MET A 8 -3.91 5.59 -8.09
C MET A 8 -5.18 5.10 -7.41
N GLU A 9 -5.15 5.04 -6.09
CA GLU A 9 -6.32 4.68 -5.28
C GLU A 9 -6.46 5.62 -4.09
N VAL A 10 -7.71 6.02 -3.81
CA VAL A 10 -8.03 6.91 -2.69
C VAL A 10 -8.76 6.13 -1.61
N VAL A 11 -8.36 6.35 -0.37
CA VAL A 11 -8.98 5.77 0.82
C VAL A 11 -9.77 6.87 1.53
N ARG A 12 -11.02 6.56 1.87
CA ARG A 12 -11.91 7.39 2.69
C ARG A 12 -12.70 6.47 3.59
N LEU A 13 -12.67 6.73 4.90
CA LEU A 13 -13.32 5.90 5.88
C LEU A 13 -13.74 6.71 7.11
N ASP A 14 -15.03 6.66 7.44
CA ASP A 14 -15.50 7.18 8.72
C ASP A 14 -14.98 6.31 9.87
N VAL A 15 -14.31 6.95 10.82
CA VAL A 15 -13.77 6.28 11.99
C VAL A 15 -14.88 6.15 13.03
N PRO A 16 -15.18 4.93 13.52
CA PRO A 16 -16.16 4.76 14.58
C PRO A 16 -15.68 5.45 15.86
N GLU A 17 -16.61 6.04 16.60
CA GLU A 17 -16.30 6.56 17.95
C GLU A 17 -15.87 5.40 18.85
N ALA A 18 -14.60 5.41 19.27
CA ALA A 18 -14.02 4.35 20.09
C ALA A 18 -13.35 4.88 21.37
N GLY A 19 -13.68 6.09 21.83
CA GLY A 19 -13.21 6.66 23.10
C GLY A 19 -11.73 7.09 23.13
N ASN A 20 -10.90 6.62 22.21
CA ASN A 20 -9.50 7.02 22.03
C ASN A 20 -9.29 7.66 20.64
N ASP A 21 -8.31 8.55 20.51
CA ASP A 21 -8.04 9.28 19.26
C ASP A 21 -7.33 8.39 18.23
N ILE A 22 -7.90 8.29 17.03
CA ILE A 22 -7.33 7.56 15.88
C ILE A 22 -5.96 8.12 15.47
N GLU A 23 -5.67 9.38 15.75
CA GLU A 23 -4.35 9.96 15.48
C GLU A 23 -3.25 9.23 16.26
N ARG A 24 -3.50 8.88 17.54
CA ARG A 24 -2.55 8.12 18.36
C ARG A 24 -2.32 6.72 17.82
N TYR A 25 -3.35 6.13 17.22
CA TYR A 25 -3.25 4.84 16.54
C TYR A 25 -2.38 4.96 15.28
N LEU A 26 -2.55 6.00 14.46
CA LEU A 26 -1.76 6.22 13.24
C LEU A 26 -0.25 6.39 13.50
N HIS A 27 0.13 6.91 14.67
CA HIS A 27 1.54 7.03 15.09
C HIS A 27 2.25 5.67 15.30
N ARG A 28 1.50 4.56 15.36
CA ARG A 28 2.05 3.20 15.46
C ARG A 28 2.22 2.60 14.06
N THR A 29 3.34 2.90 13.42
CA THR A 29 3.65 2.49 12.03
C THR A 29 3.63 0.97 11.83
N ASP A 30 3.98 0.19 12.86
CA ASP A 30 3.88 -1.27 12.90
C ASP A 30 2.44 -1.77 12.71
N ARG A 31 1.47 -1.09 13.32
CA ARG A 31 0.04 -1.42 13.19
C ARG A 31 -0.49 -1.08 11.81
N ILE A 32 -0.04 0.04 11.23
CA ILE A 32 -0.40 0.41 9.86
C ILE A 32 0.11 -0.64 8.88
N MET A 33 1.33 -1.15 9.08
CA MET A 33 1.87 -2.22 8.26
C MET A 33 1.07 -3.52 8.37
N GLY A 34 0.69 -3.92 9.58
CA GLY A 34 -0.20 -5.06 9.78
C GLY A 34 -1.61 -4.86 9.20
N ALA A 35 -2.04 -3.60 9.03
CA ALA A 35 -3.31 -3.29 8.41
C ALA A 35 -3.26 -3.34 6.88
N ILE A 36 -2.15 -2.97 6.23
CA ILE A 36 -2.04 -2.93 4.76
C ILE A 36 -1.51 -4.23 4.15
N ALA A 37 -0.80 -5.05 4.93
CA ALA A 37 -0.09 -6.23 4.42
C ALA A 37 -0.29 -7.43 5.36
N ASP A 38 -0.25 -8.63 4.77
CA ASP A 38 -0.34 -9.87 5.53
C ASP A 38 0.90 -10.01 6.43
N PRO A 39 0.74 -10.15 7.77
CA PRO A 39 1.86 -10.32 8.68
C PRO A 39 2.75 -11.53 8.34
N GLU A 40 2.18 -12.62 7.80
CA GLU A 40 2.96 -13.81 7.42
C GLU A 40 3.88 -13.55 6.21
N LEU A 41 3.54 -12.52 5.42
CA LEU A 41 4.26 -12.11 4.23
C LEU A 41 5.06 -10.82 4.45
N THR A 42 5.15 -10.35 5.69
CA THR A 42 5.80 -9.09 6.05
C THR A 42 6.93 -9.34 7.03
N GLU A 43 8.14 -8.98 6.64
CA GLU A 43 9.33 -9.01 7.47
C GLU A 43 9.65 -7.57 7.93
N GLN A 44 9.75 -7.34 9.23
CA GLN A 44 10.19 -6.04 9.75
C GLN A 44 11.72 -5.97 9.74
N ILE A 45 12.27 -5.01 8.97
CA ILE A 45 13.72 -4.80 8.82
C ILE A 45 14.21 -3.78 9.87
N SER A 46 13.42 -2.73 10.12
CA SER A 46 13.66 -1.71 11.16
C SER A 46 12.32 -1.19 11.72
N SER A 47 12.37 -0.19 12.60
CA SER A 47 11.15 0.46 13.14
C SER A 47 10.23 1.06 12.08
N ASP A 48 10.80 1.48 10.96
CA ASP A 48 10.12 2.20 9.87
C ASP A 48 10.31 1.52 8.50
N VAL A 49 11.00 0.38 8.41
CA VAL A 49 11.25 -0.33 7.15
C VAL A 49 10.77 -1.77 7.22
N PHE A 50 10.02 -2.16 6.21
CA PHE A 50 9.33 -3.45 6.11
C PHE A 50 9.54 -4.05 4.73
N ARG A 51 9.75 -5.36 4.65
CA ARG A 51 9.83 -6.10 3.40
C ARG A 51 8.57 -6.94 3.23
N LEU A 52 7.86 -6.69 2.14
CA LEU A 52 6.61 -7.34 1.82
C LEU A 52 6.83 -8.30 0.66
N LYS A 53 6.45 -9.56 0.85
CA LYS A 53 6.45 -10.58 -0.19
C LYS A 53 5.02 -10.76 -0.71
N MET A 54 4.72 -10.23 -1.88
CA MET A 54 3.36 -10.29 -2.41
C MET A 54 3.00 -11.71 -2.88
N GLN A 55 1.71 -11.98 -3.04
CA GLN A 55 1.25 -13.19 -3.75
C GLN A 55 1.72 -13.14 -5.21
N PRO A 56 2.00 -14.29 -5.85
CA PRO A 56 2.29 -14.34 -7.27
C PRO A 56 1.20 -13.67 -8.11
N ILE A 57 1.63 -12.94 -9.12
CA ILE A 57 0.82 -12.14 -10.03
C ILE A 57 0.96 -12.71 -11.43
N ASN A 58 -0.15 -12.80 -12.15
CA ASN A 58 -0.18 -13.19 -13.56
C ASN A 58 -0.39 -11.95 -14.44
N PHE A 59 0.45 -11.79 -15.45
CA PHE A 59 0.35 -10.72 -16.44
C PHE A 59 0.19 -11.30 -17.85
N LEU A 60 -0.89 -10.88 -18.53
CA LEU A 60 -1.30 -11.36 -19.85
C LEU A 60 -1.46 -12.89 -19.96
N GLU A 61 -1.60 -13.62 -18.84
CA GLU A 61 -1.59 -15.09 -18.80
C GLU A 61 -0.29 -15.73 -19.35
N LEU A 62 0.75 -14.93 -19.56
CA LEU A 62 2.03 -15.35 -20.14
C LEU A 62 3.18 -15.29 -19.14
N TYR A 63 3.09 -14.38 -18.16
CA TYR A 63 4.14 -14.14 -17.20
C TYR A 63 3.58 -14.23 -15.78
N GLU A 64 4.11 -15.16 -15.00
CA GLU A 64 3.84 -15.27 -13.57
C GLU A 64 5.07 -14.76 -12.80
N PHE A 65 4.85 -13.86 -11.85
CA PHE A 65 5.93 -13.30 -11.06
C PHE A 65 5.51 -12.91 -9.66
N GLN A 66 6.47 -12.89 -8.74
CA GLN A 66 6.24 -12.52 -7.35
C GLN A 66 7.04 -11.26 -7.01
N PRO A 67 6.34 -10.12 -6.78
CA PRO A 67 6.97 -8.92 -6.26
C PRO A 67 7.40 -9.09 -4.80
N ILE A 68 8.57 -8.54 -4.49
CA ILE A 68 9.05 -8.34 -3.13
C ILE A 68 9.43 -6.87 -3.04
N VAL A 69 8.79 -6.12 -2.14
CA VAL A 69 8.97 -4.67 -2.03
C VAL A 69 9.41 -4.32 -0.62
N THR A 70 10.48 -3.54 -0.52
CA THR A 70 10.89 -2.94 0.74
C THR A 70 10.26 -1.56 0.84
N LEU A 71 9.38 -1.35 1.82
CA LEU A 71 8.66 -0.12 2.07
C LEU A 71 9.19 0.56 3.33
N LYS A 72 9.26 1.88 3.28
CA LYS A 72 9.41 2.75 4.45
C LYS A 72 8.05 3.31 4.84
N VAL A 73 7.71 3.25 6.12
CA VAL A 73 6.49 3.83 6.68
C VAL A 73 6.84 4.68 7.89
N TRP A 74 6.43 5.95 7.86
CA TRP A 74 6.70 6.91 8.93
C TRP A 74 5.53 7.86 9.11
N CYS A 75 5.36 8.39 10.31
CA CYS A 75 4.41 9.46 10.60
C CYS A 75 5.19 10.77 10.79
N ASP A 76 4.71 11.87 10.22
CA ASP A 76 5.32 13.18 10.39
C ASP A 76 4.74 13.93 11.60
N ARG A 77 5.18 15.18 11.79
CA ARG A 77 4.69 16.03 12.89
C ARG A 77 3.26 16.55 12.68
N GLN A 78 2.72 16.43 11.47
CA GLN A 78 1.36 16.81 11.12
C GLN A 78 0.41 15.60 11.18
N HIS A 79 0.85 14.48 11.77
CA HIS A 79 0.05 13.26 11.94
C HIS A 79 -0.33 12.62 10.60
N VAL A 80 0.47 12.87 9.56
CA VAL A 80 0.35 12.23 8.25
C VAL A 80 1.29 11.04 8.19
N VAL A 81 0.71 9.86 7.97
CA VAL A 81 1.46 8.63 7.69
C VAL A 81 1.84 8.63 6.22
N TYR A 82 3.12 8.39 5.95
CA TYR A 82 3.68 8.26 4.62
C TYR A 82 4.15 6.83 4.37
N LEU A 83 4.04 6.41 3.11
CA LEU A 83 4.52 5.14 2.63
C LEU A 83 5.34 5.38 1.35
N GLN A 84 6.53 4.80 1.28
CA GLN A 84 7.38 4.88 0.09
C GLN A 84 8.19 3.60 -0.10
N ASN A 85 8.42 3.17 -1.33
CA ASN A 85 9.38 2.09 -1.58
C ASN A 85 10.84 2.55 -1.46
N LEU A 86 11.68 1.70 -0.87
CA LEU A 86 13.14 1.86 -0.80
C LEU A 86 13.86 0.94 -1.78
N ASP A 87 13.32 -0.26 -1.97
CA ASP A 87 13.90 -1.30 -2.81
C ASP A 87 12.80 -2.23 -3.32
N TYR A 88 13.09 -2.98 -4.39
CA TYR A 88 12.18 -3.97 -4.94
C TYR A 88 12.91 -5.06 -5.69
N GLN A 89 12.30 -6.23 -5.73
CA GLN A 89 12.74 -7.40 -6.47
C GLN A 89 11.54 -8.10 -7.08
N ILE A 90 11.74 -8.75 -8.22
CA ILE A 90 10.73 -9.59 -8.85
C ILE A 90 11.29 -10.98 -9.06
N LYS A 91 10.64 -11.98 -8.46
CA LYS A 91 10.95 -13.39 -8.69
C LYS A 91 10.17 -13.91 -9.89
N GLY A 92 10.82 -14.69 -10.75
CA GLY A 92 10.26 -15.26 -11.98
C GLY A 92 10.41 -14.36 -13.22
N LEU A 93 10.91 -13.13 -13.04
CA LEU A 93 11.20 -12.16 -14.10
C LEU A 93 12.55 -11.48 -13.89
N GLU A 94 13.54 -12.20 -13.37
CA GLU A 94 14.85 -11.66 -13.01
C GLU A 94 15.56 -11.02 -14.22
N ALA A 95 15.37 -11.59 -15.40
CA ALA A 95 15.91 -11.04 -16.66
C ALA A 95 15.33 -9.66 -17.03
N PHE A 96 14.17 -9.30 -16.47
CA PHE A 96 13.51 -8.01 -16.69
C PHE A 96 13.84 -6.99 -15.62
N MET A 97 14.65 -7.35 -14.61
CA MET A 97 15.05 -6.40 -13.58
C MET A 97 15.88 -5.25 -14.17
N GLU A 98 16.63 -5.50 -15.25
CA GLU A 98 17.32 -4.45 -15.98
C GLU A 98 16.29 -3.55 -16.69
N GLY A 99 16.24 -2.29 -16.28
CA GLY A 99 15.30 -1.30 -16.83
C GLY A 99 13.91 -1.32 -16.19
N PHE A 100 13.64 -2.21 -15.22
CA PHE A 100 12.45 -2.17 -14.37
C PHE A 100 12.60 -1.11 -13.27
N GLN A 101 11.56 -0.33 -13.10
CA GLN A 101 11.43 0.72 -12.10
C GLN A 101 10.05 0.61 -11.47
N LEU A 102 10.02 0.60 -10.13
CA LEU A 102 8.81 0.65 -9.33
C LEU A 102 8.88 1.87 -8.42
N ASP A 103 7.81 2.65 -8.41
CA ASP A 103 7.60 3.75 -7.50
C ASP A 103 6.25 3.54 -6.80
N VAL A 104 6.30 3.50 -5.47
CA VAL A 104 5.14 3.41 -4.58
C VAL A 104 5.21 4.62 -3.67
N ASN A 105 4.15 5.42 -3.65
CA ASN A 105 4.01 6.54 -2.72
C ASN A 105 2.61 6.51 -2.13
N GLY A 106 2.46 6.81 -0.85
CA GLY A 106 1.15 6.93 -0.27
C GLY A 106 1.12 7.80 0.98
N THR A 107 -0.08 8.28 1.29
CA THR A 107 -0.39 9.06 2.49
C THR A 107 -1.64 8.55 3.15
N LEU A 108 -1.72 8.69 4.47
CA LEU A 108 -2.91 8.42 5.26
C LEU A 108 -2.93 9.36 6.48
N GLN A 109 -4.04 10.04 6.69
CA GLN A 109 -4.22 10.98 7.80
C GLN A 109 -5.66 10.94 8.31
N ALA A 110 -5.83 11.29 9.59
CA ALA A 110 -7.14 11.57 10.15
C ALA A 110 -7.49 13.05 9.90
N VAL A 111 -8.74 13.32 9.51
CA VAL A 111 -9.28 14.66 9.31
C VAL A 111 -10.65 14.78 9.94
N SER A 112 -11.02 15.98 10.38
CA SER A 112 -12.39 16.25 10.81
C SER A 112 -13.32 16.25 9.59
N GLY A 113 -14.23 15.28 9.53
CA GLY A 113 -15.22 15.16 8.46
C GLY A 113 -16.32 16.23 8.56
N ALA A 114 -17.06 16.40 7.47
CA ALA A 114 -18.11 17.43 7.35
C ALA A 114 -19.27 17.27 8.34
N SER A 115 -19.48 16.05 8.87
CA SER A 115 -20.50 15.72 9.87
C SER A 115 -20.02 15.87 11.32
N GLY A 116 -18.76 16.28 11.53
CA GLY A 116 -18.11 16.27 12.85
C GLY A 116 -17.51 14.91 13.25
N ILE A 117 -17.69 13.88 12.42
CA ILE A 117 -17.07 12.56 12.58
C ILE A 117 -15.64 12.60 12.02
N THR A 118 -14.69 11.98 12.70
CA THR A 118 -13.31 11.87 12.18
C THR A 118 -13.28 10.90 11.00
N GLU A 119 -12.68 11.32 9.89
CA GLU A 119 -12.51 10.53 8.67
C GLU A 119 -11.03 10.22 8.46
N LEU A 120 -10.70 8.98 8.10
CA LEU A 120 -9.39 8.64 7.55
C LEU A 120 -9.39 8.90 6.06
N GLN A 121 -8.49 9.77 5.62
CA GLN A 121 -8.27 10.08 4.21
C GLN A 121 -6.85 9.74 3.81
N GLY A 122 -6.70 9.14 2.63
CA GLY A 122 -5.40 8.78 2.11
C GLY A 122 -5.41 8.55 0.61
N GLN A 123 -4.22 8.47 0.04
CA GLN A 123 -4.01 8.15 -1.36
C GLN A 123 -2.79 7.25 -1.49
N ALA A 124 -2.82 6.34 -2.45
CA ALA A 124 -1.65 5.59 -2.87
C ALA A 124 -1.50 5.68 -4.40
N ASP A 125 -0.27 5.93 -4.84
CA ASP A 125 0.15 6.00 -6.22
C ASP A 125 1.17 4.89 -6.48
N LEU A 126 0.94 4.16 -7.58
CA LEU A 126 1.79 3.06 -8.01
C LEU A 126 2.18 3.29 -9.46
N THR A 127 3.47 3.39 -9.73
CA THR A 127 4.03 3.52 -11.06
C THR A 127 5.03 2.40 -11.31
N VAL A 128 4.92 1.78 -12.48
CA VAL A 128 5.90 0.81 -12.96
C VAL A 128 6.37 1.22 -14.35
N SER A 129 7.68 1.25 -14.58
CA SER A 129 8.26 1.41 -15.90
C SER A 129 9.19 0.25 -16.19
N LEU A 130 9.15 -0.33 -17.38
CA LEU A 130 10.00 -1.45 -17.74
C LEU A 130 10.31 -1.50 -19.22
N GLU A 131 11.38 -2.21 -19.55
CA GLU A 131 11.68 -2.61 -20.91
C GLU A 131 11.04 -3.97 -21.20
N LEU A 132 10.10 -3.99 -22.15
CA LEU A 132 9.41 -5.22 -22.49
C LEU A 132 10.31 -6.18 -23.29
N PRO A 133 10.18 -7.50 -23.06
CA PRO A 133 10.82 -8.53 -23.88
C PRO A 133 10.42 -8.44 -25.35
N PRO A 134 11.30 -8.89 -26.28
CA PRO A 134 10.96 -8.97 -27.70
C PRO A 134 9.64 -9.69 -28.02
N PRO A 135 9.30 -10.83 -27.38
CA PRO A 135 7.97 -11.45 -27.51
C PRO A 135 6.77 -10.52 -27.32
N LEU A 136 6.86 -9.49 -26.47
CA LEU A 136 5.76 -8.53 -26.22
C LEU A 136 5.79 -7.31 -27.15
N TRP A 137 6.77 -7.18 -28.05
CA TRP A 137 6.83 -6.05 -28.99
C TRP A 137 5.73 -6.11 -30.06
N ILE A 138 5.19 -7.29 -30.34
CA ILE A 138 4.06 -7.47 -31.27
C ILE A 138 2.71 -7.15 -30.60
N THR A 139 2.66 -7.07 -29.28
CA THR A 139 1.43 -6.74 -28.55
C THR A 139 1.13 -5.25 -28.72
N PRO A 140 -0.10 -4.86 -29.10
CA PRO A 140 -0.46 -3.45 -29.22
C PRO A 140 -0.23 -2.69 -27.92
N LYS A 141 0.49 -1.57 -27.99
CA LYS A 141 0.80 -0.73 -26.82
C LYS A 141 -0.44 -0.37 -25.97
N PRO A 142 -1.61 -0.03 -26.54
CA PRO A 142 -2.81 0.25 -25.73
C PRO A 142 -3.27 -0.95 -24.89
N LEU A 143 -3.13 -2.17 -25.42
CA LEU A 143 -3.48 -3.39 -24.67
C LEU A 143 -2.50 -3.61 -23.51
N LEU A 144 -1.19 -3.47 -23.77
CA LEU A 144 -0.15 -3.57 -22.74
C LEU A 144 -0.38 -2.56 -21.61
N GLN A 145 -0.63 -1.29 -21.97
CA GLN A 145 -0.88 -0.23 -20.99
C GLN A 145 -2.16 -0.48 -20.21
N GLY A 146 -3.27 -0.80 -20.89
CA GLY A 146 -4.54 -1.09 -20.22
C GLY A 146 -4.46 -2.28 -19.27
N THR A 147 -3.77 -3.36 -19.64
CA THR A 147 -3.55 -4.50 -18.75
C THR A 147 -2.63 -4.15 -17.58
N GLY A 148 -1.56 -3.39 -17.83
CA GLY A 148 -0.62 -2.95 -16.79
C GLY A 148 -1.28 -2.03 -15.77
N ASP A 149 -1.96 -0.97 -16.21
CA ASP A 149 -2.67 -0.03 -15.35
C ASP A 149 -3.75 -0.73 -14.53
N ARG A 150 -4.49 -1.66 -15.17
CA ARG A 150 -5.48 -2.49 -14.47
C ARG A 150 -4.84 -3.36 -13.39
N LEU A 151 -3.72 -4.02 -13.70
CA LEU A 151 -3.03 -4.86 -12.73
C LEU A 151 -2.58 -4.05 -11.50
N LEU A 152 -1.98 -2.87 -11.73
CA LEU A 152 -1.57 -1.98 -10.64
C LEU A 152 -2.80 -1.51 -9.83
N GLY A 153 -3.91 -1.20 -10.50
CA GLY A 153 -5.17 -0.86 -9.84
C GLY A 153 -5.70 -2.00 -8.95
N GLU A 154 -5.68 -3.25 -9.44
CA GLU A 154 -6.10 -4.42 -8.66
C GLU A 154 -5.22 -4.65 -7.42
N VAL A 155 -3.91 -4.38 -7.52
CA VAL A 155 -2.99 -4.41 -6.37
C VAL A 155 -3.38 -3.34 -5.34
N LEU A 156 -3.55 -2.08 -5.75
CA LEU A 156 -3.92 -0.99 -4.84
C LEU A 156 -5.29 -1.24 -4.20
N GLN A 157 -6.26 -1.75 -4.97
CA GLN A 157 -7.57 -2.13 -4.45
C GLN A 157 -7.46 -3.19 -3.36
N ARG A 158 -6.66 -4.24 -3.57
CA ARG A 158 -6.48 -5.27 -2.54
C ARG A 158 -5.89 -4.70 -1.25
N ILE A 159 -4.87 -3.85 -1.38
CA ILE A 159 -4.24 -3.17 -0.23
C ILE A 159 -5.26 -2.30 0.50
N LYS A 160 -6.06 -1.51 -0.23
CA LYS A 160 -7.14 -0.69 0.34
C LYS A 160 -8.16 -1.54 1.10
N HIS A 161 -8.63 -2.64 0.52
CA HIS A 161 -9.59 -3.51 1.20
C HIS A 161 -9.01 -4.11 2.48
N GLN A 162 -7.73 -4.50 2.45
CA GLN A 162 -7.04 -5.02 3.62
C GLN A 162 -6.91 -3.95 4.70
N LEU A 163 -6.46 -2.74 4.33
CA LEU A 163 -6.37 -1.58 5.20
C LEU A 163 -7.70 -1.30 5.89
N LEU A 164 -8.77 -1.12 5.12
CA LEU A 164 -10.09 -0.79 5.65
C LEU A 164 -10.61 -1.87 6.63
N LYS A 165 -10.38 -3.14 6.31
CA LYS A 165 -10.83 -4.26 7.14
C LYS A 165 -10.02 -4.35 8.44
N GLN A 166 -8.70 -4.38 8.34
CA GLN A 166 -7.81 -4.65 9.48
C GLN A 166 -7.67 -3.43 10.38
N LEU A 167 -7.62 -2.22 9.81
CA LEU A 167 -7.50 -1.00 10.60
C LEU A 167 -8.68 -0.83 11.54
N LEU A 168 -9.92 -1.05 11.07
CA LEU A 168 -11.10 -0.90 11.92
C LEU A 168 -11.18 -1.95 13.03
N LEU A 169 -10.72 -3.16 12.75
CA LEU A 169 -10.69 -4.23 13.74
C LEU A 169 -9.63 -3.92 14.80
N ASP A 170 -8.39 -3.67 14.38
CA ASP A 170 -7.28 -3.41 15.29
C ASP A 170 -7.47 -2.11 16.08
N TYR A 171 -8.05 -1.08 15.48
CA TYR A 171 -8.38 0.16 16.17
C TYR A 171 -9.40 -0.05 17.29
N LYS A 172 -10.46 -0.84 17.05
CA LYS A 172 -11.46 -1.14 18.09
C LYS A 172 -10.84 -1.92 19.25
N ASP A 173 -10.03 -2.93 18.93
CA ASP A 173 -9.36 -3.74 19.94
C ASP A 173 -8.35 -2.91 20.74
N TRP A 174 -7.57 -2.07 20.07
CA TRP A 174 -6.62 -1.15 20.70
C TRP A 174 -7.31 -0.12 21.60
N ALA A 175 -8.41 0.45 21.14
CA ALA A 175 -9.15 1.46 21.87
C ALA A 175 -9.87 0.88 23.11
N ALA A 176 -10.28 -0.39 23.05
CA ALA A 176 -10.84 -1.10 24.21
C ALA A 176 -9.77 -1.53 25.23
N ALA A 177 -8.56 -1.85 24.76
CA ALA A 177 -7.44 -2.28 25.61
C ALA A 177 -6.68 -1.12 26.28
N THR A 178 -6.75 0.09 25.70
CA THR A 178 -6.12 1.28 26.25
C THR A 178 -7.14 2.03 27.10
N PRO A 179 -7.05 2.01 28.45
CA PRO A 179 -7.95 2.78 29.28
C PRO A 179 -7.86 4.25 28.86
N SER A 180 -9.02 4.86 28.61
CA SER A 180 -9.15 6.30 28.38
C SER A 180 -8.58 7.00 29.62
N ASP A 181 -7.36 7.53 29.51
CA ASP A 181 -6.79 8.42 30.52
C ASP A 181 -7.62 9.71 30.44
N ALA A 182 -8.73 9.72 31.19
CA ALA A 182 -9.56 10.89 31.39
C ALA A 182 -8.74 11.90 32.20
N PRO A 183 -8.61 13.16 31.76
CA PRO A 183 -7.97 14.18 32.58
C PRO A 183 -8.87 14.49 33.79
N GLU A 184 -8.34 14.32 35.00
CA GLU A 184 -8.78 15.05 36.20
C GLU A 184 -8.45 16.54 36.08
#